data_AF-A0A7J3W5M6-F1
#
_entry.id   AF-A0A7J3W5M6-F1
#
_cell.length_a   1.000
_cell.length_b   1.000
_cell.length_c   1.000
_cell.angle_alpha   90.00
_cell.angle_beta   90.00
_cell.angle_gamma   90.00
#
_symmetry.space_group_name_H-M   'P 1'
#
loop_
_entity.id
_entity.type
_entity.pdbx_description
1 polymer ?
#
loop_
_entity_poly.entity_id
_entity_poly.type
_entity_poly.pdbx_seq_one_letter_code
_entity_poly.pdbx_strand_id
1 'polypeptide(L)'
;MDIIEFINKNKRDIWMIIRNIELSNEKLLLEKVKSNFPILKVRDELKQKYPKKQEYPKGVKYVIEVYPFDTEKFQLAVSGETYPIKEKLKEKGYRWYADAWVKTIDFMSIEDEINKMLEMLQGAVVIIK
;
A
#
# COMPACT_ATOMS: atom_id res chain seq x y z
N MET A 1 -19.05 -23.09 -2.58
CA MET A 1 -18.24 -22.10 -3.32
C MET A 1 -16.80 -22.35 -2.94
N ASP A 2 -15.97 -22.76 -3.90
CA ASP A 2 -14.55 -23.04 -3.67
C ASP A 2 -13.82 -21.74 -3.29
N ILE A 3 -12.82 -21.81 -2.43
CA ILE A 3 -11.98 -20.66 -2.07
C ILE A 3 -11.31 -20.04 -3.30
N ILE A 4 -10.92 -20.86 -4.28
CA ILE A 4 -10.33 -20.41 -5.54
C ILE A 4 -11.38 -19.66 -6.38
N GLU A 5 -12.62 -20.12 -6.37
CA GLU A 5 -13.74 -19.48 -7.04
C GLU A 5 -14.11 -18.14 -6.37
N PHE A 6 -14.07 -18.09 -5.03
CA PHE A 6 -14.22 -16.86 -4.25
C PHE A 6 -13.11 -15.85 -4.54
N ILE A 7 -11.86 -16.29 -4.52
CA ILE A 7 -10.67 -15.49 -4.86
C ILE A 7 -10.79 -14.94 -6.28
N ASN A 8 -11.12 -15.79 -7.26
CA ASN A 8 -11.21 -15.38 -8.66
C ASN A 8 -12.34 -14.39 -8.92
N LYS A 9 -13.47 -14.52 -8.23
CA LYS A 9 -14.62 -13.63 -8.35
C LYS A 9 -14.38 -12.25 -7.73
N ASN A 10 -13.48 -12.15 -6.75
CA ASN A 10 -13.24 -10.92 -5.97
C ASN A 10 -11.83 -10.35 -6.14
N LYS A 11 -11.13 -10.65 -7.25
CA LYS A 11 -9.76 -10.17 -7.54
C LYS A 11 -9.57 -8.65 -7.41
N ARG A 12 -10.64 -7.86 -7.58
CA ARG A 12 -10.62 -6.39 -7.44
C ARG A 12 -10.69 -5.90 -5.99
N ASP A 13 -11.19 -6.70 -5.06
CA ASP A 13 -11.47 -6.29 -3.67
C ASP A 13 -10.58 -7.04 -2.67
N ILE A 14 -9.38 -7.43 -3.11
CA ILE A 14 -8.41 -8.19 -2.32
C ILE A 14 -8.12 -7.55 -0.97
N TRP A 15 -8.07 -6.21 -0.90
CA TRP A 15 -7.89 -5.49 0.35
C TRP A 15 -8.97 -5.83 1.40
N MET A 16 -10.24 -5.91 1.01
CA MET A 16 -11.33 -6.29 1.94
C MET A 16 -11.22 -7.76 2.34
N ILE A 17 -10.85 -8.64 1.41
CA ILE A 17 -10.65 -10.07 1.68
C ILE A 17 -9.54 -10.26 2.72
N ILE A 18 -8.38 -9.64 2.52
CA ILE A 18 -7.25 -9.76 3.45
C ILE A 18 -7.60 -9.18 4.81
N ARG A 19 -8.19 -7.99 4.84
CA ARG A 19 -8.56 -7.32 6.10
C ARG A 19 -9.50 -8.20 6.91
N ASN A 20 -10.50 -8.81 6.28
CA ASN A 20 -11.44 -9.69 6.96
C ASN A 20 -10.77 -10.98 7.48
N ILE A 21 -9.86 -11.58 6.70
CA ILE A 21 -9.13 -12.80 7.10
C ILE A 21 -8.13 -12.52 8.23
N GLU A 22 -7.42 -11.39 8.16
CA GLU A 22 -6.50 -10.97 9.22
C GLU A 22 -7.25 -10.70 10.53
N LEU A 23 -8.47 -10.13 10.46
CA LEU A 23 -9.32 -9.90 11.61
C LEU A 23 -9.94 -11.19 12.17
N SER A 24 -10.20 -12.20 11.33
CA SER A 24 -10.74 -13.50 11.77
C SER A 24 -9.69 -14.45 12.35
N ASN A 25 -8.40 -14.10 12.26
CA ASN A 25 -7.28 -14.87 12.81
C ASN A 25 -7.13 -16.29 12.20
N GLU A 26 -7.67 -16.51 10.99
CA GLU A 26 -7.62 -17.79 10.28
C GLU A 26 -6.29 -17.99 9.54
N LYS A 27 -5.25 -18.42 10.27
CA LYS A 27 -3.88 -18.57 9.73
C LYS A 27 -3.78 -19.45 8.48
N LEU A 28 -4.43 -20.60 8.45
CA LEU A 28 -4.38 -21.53 7.32
C LEU A 28 -5.03 -20.93 6.06
N LEU A 29 -6.10 -20.17 6.25
CA LEU A 29 -6.78 -19.46 5.17
C LEU A 29 -5.88 -18.34 4.61
N LEU A 30 -5.24 -17.59 5.50
CA LEU A 30 -4.31 -16.52 5.13
C LEU A 30 -3.11 -17.05 4.35
N GLU A 31 -2.53 -18.19 4.73
CA GLU A 31 -1.42 -18.82 4.00
C GLU A 31 -1.82 -19.22 2.58
N LYS A 32 -3.00 -19.84 2.41
CA LYS A 32 -3.54 -20.20 1.08
C LYS A 32 -3.83 -18.97 0.22
N VAL A 33 -4.29 -17.88 0.82
CA VAL A 33 -4.53 -16.61 0.10
C VAL A 33 -3.20 -16.01 -0.34
N LYS A 34 -2.19 -15.94 0.55
CA LYS A 34 -0.85 -15.42 0.23
C LYS A 34 -0.16 -16.20 -0.89
N SER A 35 -0.33 -17.53 -0.94
CA SER A 35 0.25 -18.32 -2.03
C SER A 35 -0.37 -18.03 -3.40
N ASN A 36 -1.61 -17.53 -3.43
CA ASN A 36 -2.31 -17.18 -4.68
C ASN A 36 -2.09 -15.72 -5.11
N PHE A 37 -1.56 -14.88 -4.22
CA PHE A 37 -1.40 -13.45 -4.46
C PHE A 37 0.02 -12.99 -4.10
N PRO A 38 0.96 -13.00 -5.06
CA PRO A 38 2.34 -12.56 -4.86
C PRO A 38 2.47 -11.16 -4.24
N ILE A 39 1.52 -10.27 -4.55
CA ILE A 39 1.43 -8.92 -3.96
C ILE A 39 1.42 -8.94 -2.42
N LEU A 40 0.87 -9.99 -1.79
CA LEU A 40 0.81 -10.10 -0.32
C LEU A 40 2.15 -10.48 0.30
N LYS A 41 2.93 -11.28 -0.42
CA LYS A 41 4.31 -11.56 -0.03
C LYS A 41 5.13 -10.27 -0.05
N VAL A 42 5.02 -9.49 -1.13
CA VAL A 42 5.69 -8.18 -1.24
C VAL A 42 5.22 -7.22 -0.15
N ARG A 43 3.92 -7.15 0.15
CA ARG A 43 3.39 -6.33 1.26
C ARG A 43 4.04 -6.71 2.59
N ASP A 44 4.18 -7.99 2.89
CA ASP A 44 4.77 -8.47 4.14
C ASP A 44 6.27 -8.17 4.22
N GLU A 45 7.00 -8.30 3.11
CA GLU A 45 8.40 -7.89 2.99
C GLU A 45 8.56 -6.38 3.23
N LEU A 46 7.68 -5.55 2.64
CA LEU A 46 7.65 -4.11 2.88
C LEU A 46 7.33 -3.79 4.34
N LYS A 47 6.42 -4.52 5.00
CA LYS A 47 6.12 -4.35 6.44
C LYS A 47 7.34 -4.61 7.32
N GLN A 48 8.20 -5.56 6.94
CA GLN A 48 9.46 -5.82 7.66
C GLN A 48 10.48 -4.70 7.43
N LYS A 49 10.58 -4.19 6.19
CA LYS A 49 11.52 -3.12 5.82
C LYS A 49 11.14 -1.74 6.36
N TYR A 50 9.84 -1.44 6.39
CA TYR A 50 9.27 -0.19 6.89
C TYR A 50 8.46 -0.49 8.17
N PRO A 51 9.13 -0.74 9.30
CA PRO A 51 8.47 -1.19 10.51
C PRO A 51 7.41 -0.20 10.97
N LYS A 52 6.26 -0.76 11.35
CA LYS A 52 5.02 -0.08 11.67
C LYS A 52 5.26 1.03 12.71
N LYS A 53 5.12 2.29 12.31
CA LYS A 53 4.84 3.36 13.26
C LYS A 53 3.35 3.29 13.58
N GLN A 54 3.01 2.93 14.82
CA GLN A 54 1.61 2.77 15.27
C GLN A 54 0.84 4.10 15.24
N GLU A 55 1.54 5.23 15.23
CA GLU A 55 0.98 6.57 15.21
C GLU A 55 1.73 7.46 14.22
N TYR A 56 1.03 8.43 13.64
CA TYR A 56 1.64 9.55 12.91
C TYR A 56 2.59 10.28 13.86
N PRO A 57 3.92 10.18 13.68
CA PRO A 57 4.83 10.77 14.64
C PRO A 57 4.65 12.29 14.65
N LYS A 58 4.54 12.88 15.83
CA LYS A 58 4.39 14.33 15.98
C LYS A 58 5.54 15.04 15.23
N GLY A 59 5.18 16.02 14.40
CA GLY A 59 6.13 16.78 13.58
C GLY A 59 6.49 16.16 12.23
N VAL A 60 5.86 15.04 11.84
CA VAL A 60 6.04 14.48 10.49
C VAL A 60 5.27 15.31 9.47
N LYS A 61 6.00 15.81 8.47
CA LYS A 61 5.46 16.66 7.40
C LYS A 61 4.77 15.85 6.30
N TYR A 62 5.22 14.62 6.07
CA TYR A 62 4.78 13.79 4.96
C TYR A 62 4.54 12.36 5.39
N VAL A 63 3.48 11.78 4.87
CA VAL A 63 3.14 10.37 5.09
C VAL A 63 2.97 9.72 3.75
N ILE A 64 3.60 8.56 3.58
CA ILE A 64 3.47 7.68 2.44
C ILE A 64 2.72 6.43 2.92
N GLU A 65 1.47 6.29 2.51
CA GLU A 65 0.68 5.10 2.80
C GLU A 65 0.66 4.20 1.57
N VAL A 66 0.95 2.91 1.79
CA VAL A 66 0.99 1.89 0.74
C VAL A 66 0.02 0.79 1.12
N TYR A 67 -0.92 0.49 0.23
CA TYR A 67 -1.88 -0.59 0.42
C TYR A 67 -2.11 -1.36 -0.88
N PRO A 68 -2.33 -2.69 -0.80
CA PRO A 68 -2.77 -3.47 -1.95
C PRO A 68 -4.05 -2.84 -2.53
N PHE A 69 -4.06 -2.56 -3.81
CA PHE A 69 -5.22 -2.03 -4.53
C PHE A 69 -5.97 -3.14 -5.24
N ASP A 70 -5.24 -4.01 -5.95
CA ASP A 70 -5.77 -5.21 -6.59
C ASP A 70 -4.76 -6.37 -6.51
N THR A 71 -4.89 -7.38 -7.39
CA THR A 71 -3.98 -8.56 -7.45
C THR A 71 -2.53 -8.23 -7.80
N GLU A 72 -2.31 -7.14 -8.52
CA GLU A 72 -1.05 -6.82 -9.19
C GLU A 72 -0.57 -5.39 -8.90
N LYS A 73 -1.38 -4.57 -8.23
CA LYS A 73 -1.08 -3.16 -8.03
C LYS A 73 -1.23 -2.75 -6.58
N PHE A 74 -0.30 -1.92 -6.15
CA PHE A 74 -0.43 -1.12 -4.95
C PHE A 74 -0.98 0.25 -5.30
N GLN A 75 -1.69 0.85 -4.35
CA GLN A 75 -1.93 2.28 -4.33
C GLN A 75 -1.01 2.91 -3.30
N LEU A 76 -0.29 3.93 -3.73
CA LEU A 76 0.56 4.78 -2.90
C LEU A 76 -0.14 6.12 -2.73
N ALA A 77 -0.38 6.51 -1.49
CA ALA A 77 -1.01 7.78 -1.12
C ALA A 77 0.00 8.63 -0.34
N VAL A 78 0.15 9.89 -0.75
CA VAL A 78 1.04 10.87 -0.12
C VAL A 78 0.18 11.98 0.48
N SER A 79 0.28 12.16 1.80
CA SER A 79 -0.49 13.15 2.56
C SER A 79 0.41 13.98 3.47
N GLY A 80 -0.16 15.00 4.13
CA GLY A 80 0.54 15.98 4.96
C GLY A 80 0.71 17.34 4.28
N GLU A 81 1.82 18.03 4.52
CA GLU A 81 2.15 19.36 3.99
C GLU A 81 2.54 19.33 2.50
N THR A 82 1.70 18.74 1.64
CA THR A 82 2.03 18.44 0.24
C THR A 82 1.89 19.62 -0.73
N TYR A 83 1.35 20.76 -0.28
CA TYR A 83 1.15 21.93 -1.14
C TYR A 83 2.44 22.44 -1.84
N PRO A 84 3.60 22.51 -1.17
CA PRO A 84 4.85 22.96 -1.80
C PRO A 84 5.40 22.03 -2.90
N ILE A 85 4.94 20.78 -2.93
CA ILE A 85 5.44 19.74 -3.85
C ILE A 85 4.38 19.25 -4.84
N LYS A 86 3.20 19.89 -4.87
CA LYS A 86 2.05 19.47 -5.68
C LYS A 86 2.38 19.28 -7.17
N GLU A 87 3.15 20.19 -7.76
CA GLU A 87 3.47 20.12 -9.20
C GLU A 87 4.44 18.96 -9.49
N LYS A 88 5.43 18.72 -8.63
CA LYS A 88 6.32 17.55 -8.72
C LYS A 88 5.54 16.23 -8.62
N LEU A 89 4.51 16.18 -7.76
CA LEU A 89 3.65 15.01 -7.63
C LEU A 89 2.83 14.78 -8.91
N LYS A 90 2.24 15.84 -9.49
CA LYS A 90 1.54 15.74 -10.78
C LYS A 90 2.46 15.26 -11.91
N GLU A 91 3.67 15.81 -12.02
CA GLU A 91 4.67 15.39 -13.01
C GLU A 91 5.03 13.90 -12.88
N LYS A 92 5.05 13.39 -11.64
CA LYS A 92 5.27 11.96 -11.35
C LYS A 92 4.03 11.09 -11.55
N GLY A 93 2.91 11.66 -12.00
CA GLY A 93 1.67 10.96 -12.32
C GLY A 93 0.71 10.77 -11.14
N TYR A 94 0.93 11.47 -10.02
CA TYR A 94 -0.01 11.45 -8.90
C TYR A 94 -1.23 12.32 -9.18
N ARG A 95 -2.37 11.91 -8.64
CA ARG A 95 -3.65 12.65 -8.74
C ARG A 95 -4.15 12.96 -7.34
N TRP A 96 -4.75 14.12 -7.14
CA TRP A 96 -5.37 14.47 -5.86
C TRP A 96 -6.70 13.74 -5.70
N TYR A 97 -6.85 12.96 -4.63
CA TYR A 97 -8.05 12.20 -4.32
C TYR A 97 -8.14 11.95 -2.81
N ALA A 98 -9.32 12.19 -2.22
CA ALA A 98 -9.58 11.94 -0.79
C ALA A 98 -8.48 12.49 0.15
N ASP A 99 -8.13 13.77 -0.02
CA ASP A 99 -7.13 14.48 0.78
C ASP A 99 -5.69 13.94 0.70
N ALA A 100 -5.38 13.16 -0.33
CA ALA A 100 -4.04 12.67 -0.61
C ALA A 100 -3.69 12.71 -2.10
N TRP A 101 -2.40 12.73 -2.41
CA TRP A 101 -1.90 12.48 -3.75
C TRP A 101 -1.75 10.98 -3.94
N VAL A 102 -2.54 10.39 -4.83
CA VAL A 102 -2.57 8.95 -5.06
C VAL A 102 -1.98 8.58 -6.41
N LYS A 103 -1.28 7.44 -6.44
CA LYS A 103 -0.79 6.80 -7.67
C LYS A 103 -0.91 5.29 -7.52
N THR A 104 -1.35 4.63 -8.59
CA THR A 104 -1.40 3.18 -8.67
C THR A 104 -0.14 2.68 -9.36
N ILE A 105 0.50 1.67 -8.78
CA ILE A 105 1.84 1.21 -9.16
C ILE A 105 1.84 -0.31 -9.17
N ASP A 106 2.44 -0.90 -10.19
CA ASP A 106 2.61 -2.35 -10.26
C ASP A 106 3.45 -2.87 -9.09
N PHE A 107 3.07 -4.02 -8.55
CA PHE A 107 3.68 -4.56 -7.34
C PHE A 107 5.18 -4.85 -7.48
N MET A 108 5.65 -5.09 -8.70
CA MET A 108 7.06 -5.28 -9.02
C MET A 108 7.89 -3.99 -8.90
N SER A 109 7.25 -2.82 -8.90
CA SER A 109 7.93 -1.50 -8.91
C SER A 109 7.62 -0.66 -7.68
N ILE A 110 6.84 -1.20 -6.73
CA ILE A 110 6.38 -0.43 -5.56
C ILE A 110 7.55 0.02 -4.67
N GLU A 111 8.54 -0.84 -4.46
CA GLU A 111 9.68 -0.54 -3.60
C GLU A 111 10.51 0.61 -4.18
N ASP A 112 10.78 0.58 -5.49
CA ASP A 112 11.48 1.64 -6.19
C ASP A 112 10.73 2.97 -6.11
N GLU A 113 9.40 2.96 -6.23
CA GLU A 113 8.64 4.20 -6.05
C GLU A 113 8.70 4.69 -4.61
N ILE A 114 8.56 3.81 -3.60
CA ILE A 114 8.69 4.21 -2.19
C ILE A 114 10.06 4.90 -1.96
N ASN A 115 11.14 4.33 -2.48
CA ASN A 115 12.48 4.91 -2.35
C ASN A 115 12.59 6.29 -3.03
N LYS A 116 12.09 6.43 -4.27
CA LYS A 116 12.03 7.74 -4.97
C LYS A 116 11.22 8.77 -4.18
N MET A 117 10.15 8.34 -3.53
CA MET A 117 9.32 9.21 -2.70
C MET A 117 10.05 9.61 -1.42
N LEU A 118 10.77 8.70 -0.77
CA LEU A 118 11.59 9.00 0.41
C LEU A 118 12.72 9.99 0.10
N GLU A 119 13.36 9.88 -1.08
CA GLU A 119 14.37 10.85 -1.53
C GLU A 119 13.77 12.24 -1.76
N MET A 120 12.59 12.32 -2.38
CA MET A 120 11.90 13.57 -2.63
C MET A 120 11.32 14.20 -1.35
N LEU A 121 10.87 13.36 -0.41
CA LEU A 121 10.15 13.75 0.80
C LEU A 121 11.01 13.47 2.03
N GLN A 122 12.08 14.24 2.19
CA GLN A 122 12.95 14.11 3.35
C GLN A 122 12.15 14.20 4.66
N GLY A 123 12.30 13.18 5.52
CA GLY A 123 11.56 13.06 6.78
C GLY A 123 10.15 12.46 6.65
N ALA A 124 9.77 11.94 5.48
CA ALA A 124 8.53 11.20 5.33
C ALA A 124 8.53 9.89 6.14
N VAL A 125 7.33 9.47 6.53
CA VAL A 125 7.09 8.18 7.16
C VAL A 125 6.34 7.28 6.19
N VAL A 126 6.79 6.04 6.05
CA VAL A 126 6.11 5.01 5.26
C VAL A 126 5.25 4.15 6.18
N ILE A 127 3.99 3.94 5.78
CA ILE A 127 3.03 3.07 6.44
C ILE A 127 2.54 2.04 5.43
N ILE A 128 2.81 0.76 5.71
CA ILE A 128 2.31 -0.36 4.89
C ILE A 128 1.05 -0.92 5.55
N LYS A 129 -0.10 -0.82 4.86
CA LYS A 129 -1.39 -1.33 5.32
C LYS A 129 -1.63 -2.75 4.79
#